data_AF-A0A523QJY2-F1
#
_entry.id   AF-A0A523QJY2-F1
#
_cell.length_a   1.000
_cell.length_b   1.000
_cell.length_c   1.000
_cell.angle_alpha   90.00
_cell.angle_beta   90.00
_cell.angle_gamma   90.00
#
_symmetry.space_group_name_H-M   'P 1'
#
loop_
_entity.id
_entity.type
_entity.pdbx_description
1 polymer ?
#
loop_
_entity_poly.entity_id
_entity_poly.type
_entity_poly.pdbx_seq_one_letter_code
_entity_poly.pdbx_strand_id
1 'polypeptide(L)'
;GAQTGTTGADWIKTNLIEKGVKVNLKLYETYPLAVLDLINKNIDAVVQDEPASRASAAKEKRRIEVAGILVTGEEFGFLVQEGDPYGLLPKINEGMLKLRASGEWDRLIAKYFAG
;
A
#
# COMPACT_ATOMS: atom_id res chain seq x y z
N GLY A 1 7.85 10.41 4.04
CA GLY A 1 7.14 10.60 2.77
C GLY A 1 6.04 9.56 2.63
N ALA A 2 5.05 9.80 1.79
CA ALA A 2 3.98 8.85 1.46
C ALA A 2 3.36 9.19 0.09
N GLN A 3 2.65 8.25 -0.53
CA GLN A 3 1.87 8.55 -1.73
C GLN A 3 0.60 9.33 -1.35
N THR A 4 0.26 10.34 -2.14
CA THR A 4 -0.97 11.13 -1.98
C THR A 4 -2.22 10.25 -2.04
N GLY A 5 -3.16 10.47 -1.12
CA GLY A 5 -4.45 9.77 -1.12
C GLY A 5 -4.38 8.32 -0.64
N THR A 6 -3.32 7.96 0.08
CA THR A 6 -3.16 6.63 0.68
C THR A 6 -3.38 6.70 2.18
N THR A 7 -3.83 5.59 2.75
CA THR A 7 -3.97 5.38 4.19
C THR A 7 -2.66 5.63 4.95
N GLY A 8 -1.51 5.33 4.35
CA GLY A 8 -0.21 5.65 4.93
C GLY A 8 0.03 7.17 5.07
N ALA A 9 -0.41 7.97 4.10
CA ALA A 9 -0.33 9.43 4.19
C ALA A 9 -1.27 9.97 5.26
N ASP A 10 -2.51 9.46 5.32
CA ASP A 10 -3.48 9.83 6.34
C ASP A 10 -3.03 9.42 7.74
N TRP A 11 -2.41 8.25 7.88
CA TRP A 11 -1.88 7.79 9.15
C TRP A 11 -0.80 8.73 9.68
N ILE A 12 0.16 9.17 8.85
CA ILE A 12 1.17 10.17 9.25
C ILE A 12 0.49 11.46 9.71
N LYS A 13 -0.50 11.93 8.95
CA LYS A 13 -1.22 13.17 9.26
C LYS A 13 -1.93 13.08 10.60
N THR A 14 -2.78 12.07 10.79
CA THR A 14 -3.64 11.94 11.97
C THR A 14 -2.92 11.44 13.21
N ASN A 15 -1.92 10.57 13.08
CA ASN A 15 -1.24 9.98 14.23
C ASN A 15 0.07 10.66 14.61
N LEU A 16 0.69 11.45 13.73
CA LEU A 16 1.93 12.18 14.05
C LEU A 16 1.70 13.68 14.05
N ILE A 17 1.32 14.25 12.90
CA ILE A 17 1.25 15.72 12.73
C ILE A 17 0.16 16.33 13.62
N GLU A 18 -1.06 15.80 13.55
CA GLU A 18 -2.20 16.28 14.35
C GLU A 18 -1.99 16.05 15.86
N LYS A 19 -1.13 15.09 16.23
CA LYS A 19 -0.72 14.83 17.63
C LYS A 19 0.51 15.64 18.06
N GLY A 20 0.98 16.58 17.25
CA GLY A 20 2.06 17.51 17.59
C GLY A 20 3.48 16.98 17.38
N VAL A 21 3.64 15.80 16.78
CA VAL A 21 4.97 15.29 16.39
C VAL A 21 5.46 16.11 15.19
N LYS A 22 6.67 16.68 15.31
CA LYS A 22 7.28 17.47 14.24
C LYS A 22 7.74 16.58 13.09
N VAL A 23 6.88 16.39 12.10
CA VAL A 23 7.16 15.66 10.86
C VAL A 23 6.88 16.57 9.67
N ASN A 24 7.84 16.67 8.76
CA ASN A 24 7.62 17.31 7.46
C ASN A 24 7.16 16.26 6.44
N LEU A 25 5.85 16.11 6.28
CA LEU A 25 5.28 15.14 5.33
C LEU A 25 5.46 15.62 3.89
N LYS A 26 6.35 14.95 3.15
CA LYS A 26 6.44 15.06 1.71
C LYS A 26 5.55 14.03 1.02
N LEU A 27 4.64 14.51 0.17
CA LEU A 27 3.73 13.69 -0.62
C LEU A 27 4.26 13.47 -2.03
N TYR A 28 3.97 12.29 -2.59
CA TYR A 28 4.39 11.89 -3.92
C TYR A 28 3.20 11.34 -4.70
N GLU A 29 3.25 11.48 -6.02
CA GLU A 29 2.23 10.90 -6.90
C GLU A 29 2.27 9.36 -6.92
N THR A 30 3.46 8.78 -6.77
CA THR A 30 3.66 7.32 -6.79
C THR A 30 4.65 6.88 -5.72
N TYR A 31 4.49 5.65 -5.21
CA TYR A 31 5.44 5.07 -4.26
C TYR A 31 6.89 4.97 -4.77
N PRO A 32 7.18 4.59 -6.03
CA PRO A 32 8.56 4.57 -6.53
C PRO A 32 9.27 5.92 -6.43
N LEU A 33 8.56 7.04 -6.59
CA LEU A 33 9.15 8.37 -6.38
C LEU A 33 9.50 8.61 -4.91
N ALA A 34 8.63 8.20 -3.98
CA ALA A 34 8.90 8.29 -2.54
C ALA A 34 10.11 7.42 -2.15
N VAL A 35 10.18 6.19 -2.65
CA VAL A 35 11.31 5.26 -2.40
C VAL A 35 12.61 5.80 -2.98
N LEU A 36 12.58 6.37 -4.19
CA LEU A 36 13.76 7.00 -4.79
C LEU A 36 14.29 8.16 -3.94
N ASP A 37 13.40 8.97 -3.37
CA ASP A 37 13.79 10.09 -2.52
C ASP A 37 14.39 9.62 -1.17
N LEU A 38 13.87 8.53 -0.60
CA LEU A 38 14.45 7.86 0.57
C LEU A 38 15.86 7.34 0.28
N ILE A 39 16.03 6.67 -0.86
CA ILE A 39 17.32 6.16 -1.32
C ILE A 39 18.35 7.28 -1.51
N ASN A 40 17.90 8.43 -2.02
CA ASN A 40 18.71 9.62 -2.22
C ASN A 40 18.95 10.41 -0.92
N LYS A 41 18.40 9.94 0.22
CA LYS A 41 18.51 10.57 1.54
C LYS A 41 17.89 11.96 1.62
N ASN A 42 16.93 12.25 0.75
CA ASN A 42 16.17 13.50 0.80
C ASN A 42 15.04 13.46 1.85
N ILE A 43 14.66 12.27 2.29
CA ILE A 43 13.71 12.01 3.39
C ILE A 43 14.22 10.85 4.25
N ASP A 44 13.78 10.79 5.50
CA ASP A 44 14.25 9.79 6.47
C ASP A 44 13.45 8.48 6.45
N ALA A 45 12.18 8.53 6.04
CA ALA A 45 11.29 7.36 6.04
C ALA A 45 10.16 7.49 5.01
N VAL A 46 9.64 6.35 4.56
CA VAL A 46 8.44 6.23 3.72
C VAL A 46 7.43 5.33 4.44
N VAL A 47 6.15 5.73 4.45
CA VAL A 47 5.05 4.88 4.90
C VAL A 47 4.29 4.38 3.66
N GLN A 48 4.21 3.06 3.54
CA GLN A 48 3.61 2.32 2.44
C GLN A 48 3.14 0.96 2.96
N ASP A 49 2.21 0.32 2.26
CA ASP A 49 1.77 -1.05 2.51
C ASP A 49 2.95 -2.03 2.64
N GLU A 50 2.84 -2.95 3.59
CA GLU A 50 3.91 -3.89 3.94
C GLU A 50 4.43 -4.69 2.73
N PRO A 51 3.59 -5.33 1.89
CA PRO A 51 4.11 -6.18 0.82
C PRO A 51 4.93 -5.40 -0.21
N ALA A 52 4.48 -4.19 -0.54
CA ALA A 52 5.17 -3.34 -1.51
C ALA A 52 6.46 -2.74 -0.92
N SER A 53 6.47 -2.47 0.39
CA SER A 53 7.68 -2.09 1.13
C SER A 53 8.73 -3.22 1.13
N ARG A 54 8.30 -4.47 1.34
CA ARG A 54 9.18 -5.66 1.28
C ARG A 54 9.75 -5.87 -0.11
N ALA A 55 8.92 -5.77 -1.15
CA ALA A 55 9.37 -5.86 -2.54
C ALA A 55 10.41 -4.78 -2.89
N SER A 56 10.18 -3.54 -2.44
CA SER A 56 11.13 -2.43 -2.63
C SER A 56 12.46 -2.69 -1.91
N ALA A 57 12.43 -3.12 -0.65
CA ALA A 57 13.64 -3.45 0.12
C ALA A 57 14.45 -4.59 -0.52
N ALA A 58 13.77 -5.63 -1.03
CA ALA A 58 14.42 -6.73 -1.74
C ALA A 58 15.09 -6.26 -3.04
N LYS A 59 14.39 -5.43 -3.84
CA LYS A 59 14.90 -4.88 -5.11
C LYS A 59 16.10 -3.96 -4.90
N GLU A 60 16.09 -3.15 -3.86
CA GLU A 60 17.10 -2.12 -3.60
C GLU A 60 18.31 -2.62 -2.82
N LYS A 61 18.49 -3.95 -2.74
CA LYS A 61 19.71 -4.62 -2.24
C LYS A 61 20.20 -4.07 -0.89
N ARG A 62 19.28 -3.89 0.08
CA ARG A 62 19.55 -3.39 1.44
C ARG A 62 19.99 -1.92 1.53
N ARG A 63 19.78 -1.10 0.50
CA ARG A 63 19.92 0.37 0.63
C ARG A 63 18.83 0.99 1.51
N ILE A 64 17.72 0.28 1.65
CA ILE A 64 16.58 0.58 2.51
C ILE A 64 16.15 -0.72 3.19
N GLU A 65 15.42 -0.59 4.29
CA GLU A 65 14.85 -1.70 5.04
C GLU A 65 13.46 -1.34 5.58
N VAL A 66 12.69 -2.36 5.95
CA VAL A 66 11.42 -2.16 6.66
C VAL A 66 11.73 -1.96 8.14
N ALA A 67 11.70 -0.71 8.59
CA ALA A 67 12.05 -0.35 9.97
C ALA A 67 10.95 -0.68 11.00
N GLY A 68 9.71 -0.88 10.55
CA GLY A 68 8.59 -1.22 11.43
C GLY A 68 7.29 -1.43 10.66
N ILE A 69 6.31 -2.06 11.32
CA ILE A 69 4.97 -2.30 10.77
C ILE A 69 3.96 -1.50 11.58
N LEU A 70 3.10 -0.76 10.88
CA LEU A 70 1.98 -0.04 11.46
C LEU A 70 0.72 -0.87 11.20
N VAL A 71 0.09 -1.36 12.27
CA VAL A 71 -1.15 -2.13 12.15
C VAL A 71 -2.32 -1.14 12.06
N THR A 72 -2.88 -1.04 10.86
CA THR A 72 -3.95 -0.11 10.48
C THR A 72 -5.31 -0.79 10.38
N GLY A 73 -5.35 -2.13 10.32
CA GLY A 73 -6.60 -2.89 10.20
C GLY A 73 -7.28 -2.76 8.84
N GLU A 74 -6.51 -2.50 7.79
CA GLU A 74 -7.03 -2.25 6.45
C GLU A 74 -7.55 -3.50 5.76
N GLU A 75 -8.67 -3.36 5.05
CA GLU A 75 -9.21 -4.36 4.15
C GLU A 75 -9.10 -3.85 2.71
N PHE A 76 -8.62 -4.73 1.81
CA PHE A 76 -8.54 -4.42 0.38
C PHE A 76 -9.85 -4.82 -0.32
N GLY A 77 -10.31 -3.95 -1.21
CA GLY A 77 -11.52 -4.18 -1.99
C GLY A 77 -11.49 -3.50 -3.36
N PHE A 78 -12.35 -3.97 -4.26
CA PHE A 78 -12.62 -3.28 -5.50
C PHE A 78 -13.63 -2.16 -5.22
N LEU A 79 -13.26 -0.94 -5.59
CA LEU A 79 -14.15 0.22 -5.50
C LEU A 79 -14.93 0.35 -6.81
N VAL A 80 -16.23 0.63 -6.68
CA VAL A 80 -17.09 1.01 -7.81
C VAL A 80 -17.73 2.36 -7.52
N GLN A 81 -18.31 2.97 -8.56
CA GLN A 81 -19.08 4.21 -8.39
C GLN A 81 -20.27 3.97 -7.45
N GLU A 82 -20.54 4.94 -6.57
CA GLU A 82 -21.68 4.93 -5.67
C GLU A 82 -23.00 4.72 -6.46
N GLY A 83 -23.87 3.86 -5.93
CA GLY A 83 -25.09 3.42 -6.59
C GLY A 83 -24.91 2.33 -7.66
N ASP A 84 -23.67 1.94 -7.97
CA ASP A 84 -23.33 0.90 -8.95
C ASP A 84 -24.10 1.00 -10.29
N PRO A 85 -24.02 2.13 -11.02
CA PRO A 85 -24.83 2.37 -12.22
C PRO A 85 -24.59 1.38 -13.36
N TYR A 86 -23.49 0.61 -13.30
CA TYR A 86 -23.11 -0.37 -14.31
C TYR A 86 -23.32 -1.83 -13.85
N GLY A 87 -23.82 -2.05 -12.63
CA GLY A 87 -24.02 -3.39 -12.06
C GLY A 87 -22.73 -4.20 -11.97
N LEU A 88 -21.62 -3.56 -11.57
CA LEU A 88 -20.29 -4.16 -11.50
C LEU A 88 -20.08 -4.94 -10.19
N LEU A 89 -20.64 -4.51 -9.06
CA LEU A 89 -20.42 -5.17 -7.78
C LEU A 89 -20.80 -6.66 -7.80
N PRO A 90 -22.01 -7.06 -8.28
CA PRO A 90 -22.37 -8.46 -8.35
C PRO A 90 -21.42 -9.27 -9.23
N LYS A 91 -21.00 -8.71 -10.37
CA LYS A 91 -20.11 -9.38 -11.33
C LYS A 91 -18.71 -9.59 -10.77
N ILE A 92 -18.17 -8.57 -10.10
CA ILE A 92 -16.87 -8.65 -9.42
C ILE A 92 -16.94 -9.72 -8.34
N ASN A 93 -17.97 -9.69 -7.48
CA ASN A 93 -18.14 -10.65 -6.40
C ASN A 93 -18.27 -12.09 -6.93
N GLU A 94 -19.07 -12.32 -7.97
CA GLU A 94 -19.19 -13.62 -8.62
C GLU A 94 -17.86 -14.09 -9.22
N GLY A 95 -17.13 -13.21 -9.89
CA GLY A 95 -15.80 -13.48 -10.43
C GLY A 95 -14.81 -13.90 -9.34
N MET A 96 -14.80 -13.18 -8.21
CA MET A 96 -13.95 -13.50 -7.06
C MET A 96 -14.30 -14.85 -6.44
N LEU A 97 -15.58 -15.21 -6.34
CA LEU A 97 -15.99 -16.54 -5.88
C LEU A 97 -15.47 -17.65 -6.80
N LYS A 98 -15.60 -17.47 -8.13
CA LYS A 98 -15.08 -18.44 -9.11
C LYS A 98 -13.56 -18.56 -9.03
N LEU A 99 -12.85 -17.44 -8.89
CA LEU A 99 -11.39 -17.39 -8.78
C LEU A 99 -10.86 -18.10 -7.52
N ARG A 100 -11.61 -17.99 -6.41
CA ARG A 100 -11.29 -18.72 -5.18
C ARG A 100 -11.62 -20.21 -5.31
N ALA A 101 -12.79 -20.56 -5.86
CA ALA A 101 -13.22 -21.94 -6.05
C ALA A 101 -12.30 -22.74 -6.99
N SER A 102 -11.67 -22.08 -7.97
CA SER A 102 -10.71 -22.73 -8.87
C SER A 102 -9.31 -22.93 -8.27
N GLY A 103 -9.01 -22.33 -7.10
CA GLY A 103 -7.68 -22.30 -6.50
C GLY A 103 -6.68 -21.37 -7.20
N GLU A 104 -7.11 -20.63 -8.22
CA GLU A 104 -6.23 -19.66 -8.91
C GLU A 104 -5.87 -18.48 -8.02
N TRP A 105 -6.77 -18.08 -7.10
CA TRP A 105 -6.47 -17.07 -6.09
C TRP A 105 -5.21 -17.42 -5.29
N ASP A 106 -5.13 -18.64 -4.77
CA ASP A 106 -3.99 -19.07 -3.95
C ASP A 106 -2.70 -19.14 -4.77
N ARG A 107 -2.79 -19.52 -6.06
CA ARG A 107 -1.64 -19.47 -6.98
C ARG A 107 -1.15 -18.05 -7.23
N LEU A 108 -2.05 -17.08 -7.37
CA LEU A 108 -1.69 -15.68 -7.50
C LEU A 108 -1.00 -15.17 -6.22
N ILE A 109 -1.55 -15.49 -5.05
CA ILE A 109 -0.93 -15.14 -3.77
C ILE A 109 0.48 -15.75 -3.67
N ALA A 110 0.63 -17.04 -3.96
CA ALA A 110 1.94 -17.69 -3.95
C ALA A 110 2.91 -17.06 -4.96
N LYS A 111 2.46 -16.73 -6.17
CA LYS A 111 3.34 -16.17 -7.20
C LYS A 111 3.89 -14.79 -6.85
N TYR A 112 3.08 -13.94 -6.23
CA TYR A 112 3.42 -12.52 -6.01
C TYR A 112 3.83 -12.20 -4.56
N PHE A 113 3.50 -13.07 -3.61
CA PHE A 113 3.76 -12.86 -2.19
C PHE A 113 4.46 -14.03 -1.49
N ALA A 114 4.80 -15.13 -2.19
CA ALA A 114 5.78 -16.07 -1.64
C ALA A 114 7.18 -15.42 -1.69
N GLY A 115 7.86 -15.41 -0.54
CA GLY A 115 9.11 -14.71 -0.30
C GLY A 115 10.27 -15.15 -1.19
#